data_AF-A0A2V3HN99-F1
#
_entry.id   AF-A0A2V3HN99-F1
#
_cell.length_a   1.000
_cell.length_b   1.000
_cell.length_c   1.000
_cell.angle_alpha   90.00
_cell.angle_beta   90.00
_cell.angle_gamma   90.00
#
_symmetry.space_group_name_H-M   'P 1'
#
loop_
_entity.id
_entity.type
_entity.pdbx_description
1 polymer ?
#
loop_
_entity_poly.entity_id
_entity_poly.type
_entity_poly.pdbx_seq_one_letter_code
_entity_poly.pdbx_strand_id
1 'polypeptide(L)'
;MWNGGLETLMSYGLEDTDRLPWISDEFQQESGLGDDITWMSQLPIEVVLHDWRMVHAGYDPKCSEEDQLIDDAITGMLWVRRLFHNHESPWDQQRCILVGHTVTCTLPGASHGDIAVSAATLDDGRPAWLGLDTSMFNGRLNRLSALNLQDSRLLHASPDQTWHGHLDSTTA
;
A
#
# COMPACT_ATOMS: atom_id res chain seq x y z
N MET A 1 -7.86 -16.65 7.11
CA MET A 1 -6.84 -16.72 6.04
C MET A 1 -5.65 -15.95 6.60
N TRP A 2 -4.62 -16.66 7.03
CA TRP A 2 -3.38 -16.07 7.57
C TRP A 2 -2.41 -16.00 6.40
N ASN A 3 -2.20 -14.81 5.84
CA ASN A 3 -1.34 -14.65 4.67
C ASN A 3 -0.02 -14.04 5.09
N GLY A 4 1.09 -14.68 4.72
CA GLY A 4 2.42 -14.10 4.71
C GLY A 4 3.27 -14.36 5.94
N GLY A 5 2.69 -14.71 7.10
CA GLY A 5 3.48 -14.95 8.32
C GLY A 5 4.42 -16.16 8.18
N LEU A 6 3.87 -17.31 7.78
CA LEU A 6 4.64 -18.53 7.58
C LEU A 6 5.58 -18.41 6.38
N GLU A 7 5.08 -17.87 5.26
CA GLU A 7 5.85 -17.71 4.02
C GLU A 7 7.02 -16.74 4.20
N THR A 8 6.86 -15.69 5.00
CA THR A 8 7.96 -14.78 5.36
C THR A 8 9.01 -15.51 6.17
N LEU A 9 8.63 -16.30 7.18
CA LEU A 9 9.60 -17.05 7.97
C LEU A 9 10.34 -18.10 7.10
N MET A 10 9.62 -18.78 6.22
CA MET A 10 10.20 -19.72 5.25
C MET A 10 11.19 -19.03 4.29
N SER A 11 10.97 -17.76 3.91
CA SER A 11 11.94 -17.05 3.06
C SER A 11 13.28 -16.76 3.77
N TYR A 12 13.30 -16.79 5.10
CA TYR A 12 14.53 -16.75 5.91
C TYR A 12 15.08 -18.14 6.26
N GLY A 13 14.51 -19.23 5.72
CA GLY A 13 14.98 -20.60 5.95
C GLY A 13 14.37 -21.30 7.18
N LEU A 14 13.31 -20.77 7.78
CA LEU A 14 12.58 -21.47 8.85
C LEU A 14 11.59 -22.47 8.26
N GLU A 15 11.99 -23.74 8.25
CA GLU A 15 11.15 -24.85 7.76
C GLU A 15 10.29 -25.51 8.86
N ASP A 16 10.64 -25.32 10.14
CA ASP A 16 9.97 -25.92 11.30
C ASP A 16 9.41 -24.84 12.26
N THR A 17 8.11 -24.58 12.16
CA THR A 17 7.41 -23.57 12.97
C THR A 17 6.99 -24.04 14.35
N ASP A 18 7.20 -25.30 14.71
CA ASP A 18 6.95 -25.77 16.07
C ASP A 18 8.04 -25.25 17.06
N ARG A 19 9.09 -24.59 16.53
CA ARG A 19 10.21 -23.99 17.27
C ARG A 19 10.14 -22.44 17.38
N LEU A 20 8.96 -21.86 17.21
CA LEU A 20 8.72 -20.42 17.30
C LEU A 20 9.01 -19.67 18.63
N PRO A 21 9.34 -20.27 19.81
CA PRO A 21 9.47 -19.44 21.01
C PRO A 21 10.71 -18.52 21.06
N TRP A 22 11.70 -18.69 20.18
CA TRP A 22 12.86 -17.80 20.09
C TRP A 22 13.48 -17.90 18.71
N ILE A 23 13.15 -16.94 17.85
CA ILE A 23 14.05 -16.52 16.78
C ILE A 23 15.31 -15.99 17.50
N SER A 24 16.29 -16.87 17.76
CA SER A 24 17.48 -16.52 18.53
C SER A 24 18.23 -15.39 17.83
N ASP A 25 18.97 -14.59 18.59
CA ASP A 25 19.85 -13.56 18.02
C ASP A 25 20.81 -14.17 16.98
N GLU A 26 21.26 -15.41 17.22
CA GLU A 26 22.08 -16.20 16.29
C GLU A 26 21.35 -16.47 14.96
N PHE A 27 20.10 -16.94 15.00
CA PHE A 27 19.32 -17.12 13.77
C PHE A 27 19.06 -15.79 13.06
N GLN A 28 18.73 -14.72 13.80
CA GLN A 28 18.49 -13.41 13.20
C GLN A 28 19.72 -12.89 12.46
N GLN A 29 20.91 -13.13 13.01
CA GLN A 29 22.17 -12.75 12.42
C GLN A 29 22.54 -13.63 11.20
N GLU A 30 22.36 -14.95 11.30
CA GLU A 30 22.68 -15.87 10.19
C GLU A 30 21.72 -15.74 9.01
N SER A 31 20.44 -15.49 9.26
CA SER A 31 19.41 -15.36 8.22
C SER A 31 19.31 -13.97 7.60
N GLY A 32 19.88 -12.94 8.24
CA GLY A 32 19.70 -11.54 7.88
C GLY A 32 18.39 -10.91 8.37
N LEU A 33 17.50 -11.68 9.02
CA LEU A 33 16.23 -11.18 9.55
C LEU A 33 16.40 -10.00 10.52
N GLY A 34 17.45 -10.01 11.34
CA GLY A 34 17.72 -8.92 12.29
C GLY A 34 18.02 -7.58 11.60
N ASP A 35 18.75 -7.64 10.48
CA ASP A 35 19.07 -6.46 9.66
C ASP A 35 17.80 -5.93 8.98
N ASP A 36 16.96 -6.82 8.43
CA ASP A 36 15.70 -6.45 7.81
C ASP A 36 14.68 -5.88 8.81
N ILE A 37 14.61 -6.40 10.04
CA ILE A 37 13.81 -5.82 11.12
C ILE A 37 14.29 -4.40 11.44
N THR A 38 15.60 -4.22 11.58
CA THR A 38 16.22 -2.92 11.86
C THR A 38 15.92 -1.93 10.73
N TRP A 39 16.07 -2.34 9.48
CA TRP A 39 15.72 -1.54 8.32
C TRP A 39 14.24 -1.16 8.29
N MET A 40 13.32 -2.12 8.47
CA MET A 40 11.88 -1.86 8.47
C MET A 40 11.47 -0.86 9.56
N SER A 41 12.09 -0.91 10.73
CA SER A 41 11.83 0.03 11.84
C SER A 41 12.17 1.49 11.53
N GLN A 42 12.97 1.74 10.48
CA GLN A 42 13.39 3.07 10.05
C GLN A 42 12.55 3.62 8.90
N LEU A 43 11.65 2.81 8.33
CA LEU A 43 10.81 3.23 7.21
C LEU A 43 9.82 4.31 7.65
N PRO A 44 9.60 5.34 6.83
CA PRO A 44 8.64 6.38 7.15
C PRO A 44 7.21 5.84 7.06
N ILE A 45 6.32 6.38 7.89
CA ILE A 45 4.88 6.05 7.85
C ILE A 45 4.19 6.65 6.61
N GLU A 46 4.70 7.79 6.16
CA GLU A 46 4.25 8.50 4.96
C GLU A 46 5.42 9.17 4.24
N VAL A 47 5.23 9.43 2.95
CA VAL A 47 6.14 10.23 2.12
C VAL A 47 5.35 11.36 1.48
N VAL A 48 5.77 12.60 1.71
CA VAL A 48 5.11 13.80 1.19
C VAL A 48 6.01 14.47 0.15
N LEU A 49 5.55 14.55 -1.09
CA LEU A 49 6.22 15.21 -2.21
C LEU A 49 5.45 16.49 -2.61
N HIS A 50 5.79 17.13 -3.73
CA HIS A 50 5.08 18.34 -4.18
C HIS A 50 3.62 18.01 -4.58
N ASP A 51 3.47 16.98 -5.41
CA ASP A 51 2.22 16.60 -6.08
C ASP A 51 1.58 15.33 -5.53
N TRP A 52 2.32 14.58 -4.72
CA TRP A 52 2.00 13.24 -4.31
C TRP A 52 2.21 13.08 -2.81
N ARG A 53 1.35 12.28 -2.18
CA ARG A 53 1.49 11.85 -0.79
C ARG A 53 1.28 10.34 -0.75
N MET A 54 2.17 9.58 -0.13
CA MET A 54 2.08 8.12 -0.05
C MET A 54 1.92 7.69 1.39
N VAL A 55 0.94 6.85 1.66
CA VAL A 55 0.67 6.27 2.98
C VAL A 55 0.10 4.86 2.81
N HIS A 56 0.34 3.96 3.76
CA HIS A 56 -0.05 2.55 3.58
C HIS A 56 -1.55 2.36 3.38
N ALA A 57 -2.39 2.93 4.26
CA ALA A 57 -3.83 2.68 4.26
C ALA A 57 -4.72 3.91 3.99
N GLY A 58 -4.26 5.10 4.35
CA GLY A 58 -4.98 6.37 4.18
C GLY A 58 -4.92 7.24 5.43
N TYR A 59 -5.86 8.18 5.55
CA TYR A 59 -5.96 9.14 6.65
C TYR A 59 -7.32 9.06 7.32
N ASP A 60 -7.41 9.35 8.62
CA ASP A 60 -8.70 9.67 9.23
C ASP A 60 -9.12 11.09 8.80
N PRO A 61 -10.19 11.26 8.00
CA PRO A 61 -10.61 12.57 7.53
C PRO A 61 -11.09 13.52 8.64
N LYS A 62 -11.30 13.03 9.86
CA LYS A 62 -11.69 13.84 11.02
C LYS A 62 -10.49 14.38 11.79
N CYS A 63 -9.28 13.90 11.48
CA CYS A 63 -8.05 14.32 12.12
C CYS A 63 -7.33 15.37 11.26
N SER A 64 -6.78 16.40 11.91
CA SER A 64 -5.84 17.31 11.27
C SER A 64 -4.53 16.59 10.96
N GLU A 65 -3.68 17.16 10.10
CA GLU A 65 -2.37 16.58 9.78
C GLU A 65 -1.50 16.35 11.02
N GLU A 66 -1.49 17.30 11.98
CA GLU A 66 -0.77 17.15 13.25
C GLU A 66 -1.35 16.01 14.10
N ASP A 67 -2.68 15.87 14.13
CA ASP A 67 -3.35 14.83 14.90
C ASP A 67 -3.13 13.42 14.32
N GLN A 68 -2.86 13.29 13.01
CA GLN A 68 -2.53 11.99 12.40
C GLN A 68 -1.24 11.40 12.96
N LEU A 69 -0.34 12.24 13.46
CA LEU A 69 0.98 11.86 13.96
C LEU A 69 0.99 11.58 15.47
N ILE A 70 -0.17 11.31 16.07
CA ILE A 70 -0.33 10.84 17.44
C ILE A 70 -0.54 9.31 17.42
N ASP A 71 0.13 8.56 18.31
CA ASP A 71 0.23 7.08 18.29
C ASP A 71 -1.00 6.32 17.74
N ASP A 72 -2.19 6.53 18.30
CA ASP A 72 -3.40 5.83 17.85
C ASP A 72 -3.81 6.21 16.41
N ALA A 73 -3.64 7.46 16.00
CA ALA A 73 -3.89 7.91 14.63
C ALA A 73 -2.77 7.48 13.65
N ILE A 74 -1.51 7.42 14.12
CA ILE A 74 -0.39 6.87 13.33
C ILE A 74 -0.70 5.42 12.97
N THR A 75 -1.20 4.62 13.92
CA THR A 75 -1.65 3.27 13.58
C THR A 75 -2.84 3.29 12.61
N GLY A 76 -3.73 4.27 12.71
CA GLY A 76 -4.78 4.53 11.72
C GLY A 76 -4.24 4.63 10.29
N MET A 77 -3.10 5.29 10.08
CA MET A 77 -2.44 5.39 8.75
C MET A 77 -2.01 4.03 8.16
N LEU A 78 -1.91 2.99 9.00
CA LEU A 78 -1.59 1.61 8.60
C LEU A 78 -2.82 0.70 8.45
N TRP A 79 -4.00 1.11 8.93
CA TRP A 79 -5.14 0.19 9.04
C TRP A 79 -6.48 0.77 8.59
N VAL A 80 -6.57 2.07 8.32
CA VAL A 80 -7.83 2.71 7.93
C VAL A 80 -8.34 2.14 6.61
N ARG A 81 -9.67 1.98 6.51
CA ARG A 81 -10.35 1.48 5.31
C ARG A 81 -11.50 2.40 4.94
N ARG A 82 -12.73 1.99 5.29
CA ARG A 82 -13.98 2.66 4.88
C ARG A 82 -14.02 4.15 5.22
N LEU A 83 -13.44 4.55 6.35
CA LEU A 83 -13.47 5.93 6.79
C LEU A 83 -12.75 6.87 5.80
N PHE A 84 -11.59 6.44 5.29
CA PHE A 84 -10.85 7.16 4.26
C PHE A 84 -11.54 7.07 2.89
N HIS A 85 -11.85 5.84 2.44
CA HIS A 85 -12.37 5.59 1.08
C HIS A 85 -13.77 6.16 0.82
N ASN A 86 -14.59 6.34 1.87
CA ASN A 86 -15.94 6.91 1.74
C ASN A 86 -15.98 8.43 1.97
N HIS A 87 -14.84 9.08 2.21
CA HIS A 87 -14.82 10.51 2.40
C HIS A 87 -15.07 11.26 1.08
N GLU A 88 -15.99 12.22 1.09
CA GLU A 88 -16.51 12.85 -0.14
C GLU A 88 -15.68 14.03 -0.63
N SER A 89 -14.75 14.54 0.19
CA SER A 89 -13.83 15.61 -0.20
C SER A 89 -12.36 15.18 -0.10
N PRO A 90 -11.44 15.82 -0.85
CA PRO A 90 -10.02 15.56 -0.68
C PRO A 90 -9.57 15.87 0.75
N TRP A 91 -8.73 14.99 1.31
CA TRP A 91 -8.09 15.24 2.60
C TRP A 91 -6.93 16.24 2.47
N ASP A 92 -6.15 16.12 1.38
CA ASP A 92 -5.10 17.06 0.97
C ASP A 92 -5.50 17.63 -0.40
N GLN A 93 -5.81 18.93 -0.47
CA GLN A 93 -6.22 19.57 -1.73
C GLN A 93 -5.04 19.77 -2.71
N GLN A 94 -3.80 19.69 -2.22
CA GLN A 94 -2.60 19.98 -3.00
C GLN A 94 -2.01 18.71 -3.64
N ARG A 95 -2.29 17.53 -3.10
CA ARG A 95 -1.60 16.28 -3.45
C ARG A 95 -2.55 15.14 -3.67
N CYS A 96 -2.28 14.34 -4.71
CA CYS A 96 -2.94 13.06 -4.89
C CYS A 96 -2.35 12.05 -3.90
N ILE A 97 -3.22 11.38 -3.14
CA ILE A 97 -2.81 10.41 -2.12
C ILE A 97 -2.74 9.00 -2.74
N LEU A 98 -1.59 8.36 -2.65
CA LEU A 98 -1.38 6.99 -3.10
C LEU A 98 -1.46 6.04 -1.91
N VAL A 99 -2.36 5.06 -1.98
CA VAL A 99 -2.61 4.10 -0.90
C VAL A 99 -2.54 2.65 -1.38
N GLY A 100 -2.18 1.77 -0.45
CA GLY A 100 -2.34 0.32 -0.59
C GLY A 100 -3.41 -0.19 0.36
N HIS A 101 -3.12 -1.32 1.04
CA HIS A 101 -3.85 -1.92 2.17
C HIS A 101 -5.28 -2.45 1.88
N THR A 102 -6.09 -1.64 1.22
CA THR A 102 -7.44 -1.99 0.82
C THR A 102 -7.40 -2.50 -0.60
N VAL A 103 -7.60 -3.82 -0.72
CA VAL A 103 -7.70 -4.49 -2.01
C VAL A 103 -8.74 -3.78 -2.89
N THR A 104 -8.30 -3.31 -4.04
CA THR A 104 -9.06 -2.38 -4.88
C THR A 104 -10.38 -2.96 -5.35
N CYS A 105 -10.48 -4.26 -5.66
CA CYS A 105 -11.75 -4.88 -6.08
C CYS A 105 -12.83 -4.93 -4.99
N THR A 106 -12.50 -4.54 -3.75
CA THR A 106 -13.48 -4.35 -2.67
C THR A 106 -14.03 -2.93 -2.61
N LEU A 107 -13.44 -2.01 -3.37
CA LEU A 107 -13.86 -0.61 -3.48
C LEU A 107 -14.85 -0.42 -4.65
N PRO A 108 -15.77 0.55 -4.54
CA PRO A 108 -16.71 0.84 -5.61
C PRO A 108 -15.99 1.19 -6.92
N GLY A 109 -16.44 0.60 -8.04
CA GLY A 109 -15.97 0.94 -9.38
C GLY A 109 -14.68 0.26 -9.84
N ALA A 110 -13.99 -0.51 -8.99
CA ALA A 110 -12.77 -1.23 -9.36
C ALA A 110 -13.02 -2.73 -9.53
N SER A 111 -12.47 -3.32 -10.59
CA SER A 111 -12.50 -4.77 -10.83
C SER A 111 -11.22 -5.45 -10.31
N HIS A 112 -11.16 -6.78 -10.36
CA HIS A 112 -9.97 -7.53 -9.95
C HIS A 112 -8.75 -7.15 -10.80
N GLY A 113 -7.66 -6.80 -10.11
CA GLY A 113 -6.42 -6.35 -10.72
C GLY A 113 -6.41 -4.86 -11.10
N ASP A 114 -7.53 -4.16 -11.10
CA ASP A 114 -7.56 -2.75 -11.50
C ASP A 114 -7.27 -1.83 -10.31
N ILE A 115 -6.62 -0.70 -10.56
CA ILE A 115 -6.47 0.33 -9.53
C ILE A 115 -7.84 0.91 -9.17
N ALA A 116 -7.95 1.46 -7.96
CA ALA A 116 -9.10 2.25 -7.55
C ALA A 116 -8.80 3.73 -7.69
N VAL A 117 -9.79 4.51 -8.13
CA VAL A 117 -9.69 5.97 -8.31
C VAL A 117 -10.77 6.63 -7.47
N SER A 118 -10.42 7.66 -6.72
CA SER A 118 -11.37 8.42 -5.92
C SER A 118 -12.44 9.11 -6.78
N ALA A 119 -13.67 9.17 -6.26
CA ALA A 119 -14.70 10.02 -6.86
C ALA A 119 -14.43 11.52 -6.64
N ALA A 120 -13.80 11.87 -5.51
CA ALA A 120 -13.37 13.23 -5.23
C ALA A 120 -12.15 13.62 -6.10
N THR A 121 -12.06 14.88 -6.46
CA THR A 121 -10.96 15.45 -7.26
C THR A 121 -10.36 16.66 -6.56
N LEU A 122 -9.07 16.89 -6.80
CA LEU A 122 -8.35 18.09 -6.42
C LEU A 122 -8.79 19.27 -7.29
N ASP A 123 -8.40 20.49 -6.91
CA ASP A 123 -8.75 21.72 -7.65
C ASP A 123 -8.15 21.73 -9.07
N ASP A 124 -7.06 21.00 -9.28
CA ASP A 124 -6.40 20.84 -10.58
C ASP A 124 -6.94 19.67 -11.42
N GLY A 125 -7.99 19.00 -10.94
CA GLY A 125 -8.67 17.91 -11.65
C GLY A 125 -8.08 16.51 -11.44
N ARG A 126 -6.93 16.38 -10.76
CA ARG A 126 -6.41 15.06 -10.38
C ARG A 126 -7.34 14.36 -9.38
N PRO A 127 -7.34 13.01 -9.32
CA PRO A 127 -8.05 12.30 -8.26
C PRO A 127 -7.47 12.64 -6.88
N ALA A 128 -8.32 12.74 -5.87
CA ALA A 128 -7.90 12.91 -4.48
C ALA A 128 -7.05 11.74 -3.97
N TRP A 129 -7.35 10.51 -4.40
CA TRP A 129 -6.54 9.35 -4.09
C TRP A 129 -6.56 8.27 -5.18
N LEU A 130 -5.51 7.46 -5.21
CA LEU A 130 -5.39 6.26 -6.03
C LEU A 130 -5.05 5.05 -5.14
N GLY A 131 -5.83 3.98 -5.26
CA GLY A 131 -5.59 2.71 -4.59
C GLY A 131 -4.82 1.75 -5.50
N LEU A 132 -3.65 1.28 -5.06
CA LEU A 132 -2.74 0.46 -5.87
C LEU A 132 -2.68 -1.02 -5.44
N ASP A 133 -3.29 -1.39 -4.31
CA ASP A 133 -3.34 -2.78 -3.83
C ASP A 133 -4.30 -3.63 -4.68
N THR A 134 -3.75 -4.12 -5.77
CA THR A 134 -4.43 -4.91 -6.81
C THR A 134 -4.38 -6.42 -6.53
N SER A 135 -4.10 -6.78 -5.27
CA SER A 135 -4.22 -8.12 -4.70
C SER A 135 -3.33 -9.20 -5.32
N MET A 136 -2.08 -8.89 -5.68
CA MET A 136 -1.13 -9.84 -6.28
C MET A 136 -1.12 -11.23 -5.61
N PHE A 137 -1.32 -11.28 -4.29
CA PHE A 137 -1.35 -12.53 -3.52
C PHE A 137 -2.56 -13.47 -3.80
N ASN A 138 -3.65 -12.99 -4.42
CA ASN A 138 -4.94 -13.69 -4.43
C ASN A 138 -5.35 -14.32 -5.80
N GLY A 139 -4.38 -14.79 -6.59
CA GLY A 139 -4.65 -15.63 -7.78
C GLY A 139 -4.53 -14.93 -9.14
N ARG A 140 -5.09 -15.55 -10.18
CA ARG A 140 -4.72 -15.32 -11.59
C ARG A 140 -5.11 -13.97 -12.21
N LEU A 141 -6.16 -13.32 -11.72
CA LEU A 141 -6.63 -12.03 -12.27
C LEU A 141 -5.96 -10.83 -11.59
N ASN A 142 -5.17 -11.07 -10.55
CA ASN A 142 -4.57 -10.03 -9.77
C ASN A 142 -3.18 -9.70 -10.29
N ARG A 143 -2.65 -8.57 -9.85
CA ARG A 143 -1.37 -8.05 -10.33
C ARG A 143 -0.70 -7.24 -9.23
N LEU A 144 0.59 -6.98 -9.44
CA LEU A 144 1.32 -5.94 -8.72
C LEU A 144 1.28 -4.69 -9.60
N SER A 145 0.74 -3.61 -9.06
CA SER A 145 0.59 -2.36 -9.78
C SER A 145 1.55 -1.30 -9.25
N ALA A 146 2.11 -0.50 -10.16
CA ALA A 146 2.98 0.62 -9.84
C ALA A 146 2.61 1.83 -10.71
N LEU A 147 2.66 3.02 -10.12
CA LEU A 147 2.45 4.28 -10.82
C LEU A 147 3.79 5.00 -10.99
N ASN A 148 4.13 5.37 -12.22
CA ASN A 148 5.26 6.26 -12.45
C ASN A 148 4.84 7.70 -12.17
N LEU A 149 5.41 8.32 -11.12
CA LEU A 149 5.03 9.65 -10.67
C LEU A 149 5.45 10.79 -11.63
N GLN A 150 6.34 10.52 -12.59
CA GLN A 150 6.81 11.53 -13.55
C GLN A 150 5.86 11.72 -14.72
N ASP A 151 5.24 10.63 -15.19
CA ASP A 151 4.40 10.61 -16.40
C ASP A 151 3.02 9.99 -16.16
N SER A 152 2.69 9.66 -14.91
CA SER A 152 1.44 9.03 -14.48
C SER A 152 1.14 7.68 -15.16
N ARG A 153 2.13 7.03 -15.78
CA ARG A 153 1.91 5.74 -16.42
C ARG A 153 1.75 4.63 -15.39
N LEU A 154 0.70 3.83 -15.58
CA LEU A 154 0.44 2.64 -14.80
C LEU A 154 1.19 1.42 -15.36
N LEU A 155 1.88 0.69 -14.49
CA LEU A 155 2.64 -0.51 -14.79
C LEU A 155 2.08 -1.67 -14.00
N HIS A 156 1.97 -2.84 -14.64
CA HIS A 156 1.46 -4.04 -14.01
C HIS A 156 2.39 -5.22 -14.22
N ALA A 157 2.68 -5.97 -13.15
CA ALA A 157 3.23 -7.30 -13.25
C ALA A 157 2.12 -8.32 -12.99
N SER A 158 1.99 -9.28 -13.89
CA SER A 158 1.15 -10.45 -13.68
C SER A 158 1.82 -11.44 -12.73
N PRO A 159 1.09 -12.39 -12.11
CA PRO A 159 1.67 -13.34 -11.16
C PRO A 159 2.75 -14.26 -11.75
N ASP A 160 2.81 -14.39 -13.08
CA ASP A 160 3.88 -15.03 -13.84
C ASP A 160 5.11 -14.12 -14.09
N GLN A 161 5.17 -12.98 -13.38
CA GLN A 161 6.27 -12.01 -13.35
C GLN A 161 6.55 -11.31 -14.70
N THR A 162 5.62 -11.33 -15.65
CA THR A 162 5.71 -10.51 -16.86
C THR A 162 5.14 -9.11 -16.62
N TRP A 163 5.96 -8.09 -16.88
CA TRP A 163 5.52 -6.70 -16.85
C TRP A 163 4.83 -6.33 -18.16
N HIS A 164 3.58 -5.85 -18.08
CA HIS A 164 2.85 -5.30 -19.19
C HIS A 164 2.63 -3.80 -18.96
N GLY A 165 3.02 -2.97 -19.93
CA GLY A 165 2.64 -1.57 -19.94
C GLY A 165 1.20 -1.45 -20.40
N HIS A 166 0.31 -0.89 -19.56
CA HIS A 166 -0.99 -0.45 -20.03
C HIS A 166 -0.85 0.99 -20.51
N LEU A 167 -0.91 1.18 -21.83
CA LEU A 167 -1.11 2.51 -22.41
C LEU A 167 -2.61 2.80 -22.42
N ASP A 168 -3.19 3.01 -21.25
CA ASP A 168 -4.51 3.63 -21.23
C ASP A 168 -4.32 5.12 -21.49
N SER A 169 -4.68 5.52 -22.70
CA SER A 169 -4.92 6.90 -23.06
C SER A 169 -6.19 7.39 -22.35
N THR A 170 -6.15 7.48 -21.02
CA THR A 170 -7.02 8.38 -20.28
C THR A 170 -6.22 9.65 -20.09
N THR A 171 -6.36 10.53 -21.08
CA THR A 171 -6.26 11.97 -20.84
C THR A 171 -7.10 12.29 -19.60
N ALA A 172 -6.43 12.64 -18.50
CA ALA A 172 -6.97 13.54 -17.50
C ALA A 172 -6.85 14.97 -18.04
#